data_AF-A0A9P3CL49-F1
#
_entry.id   AF-A0A9P3CL49-F1
#
_cell.length_a   1.000
_cell.length_b   1.000
_cell.length_c   1.000
_cell.angle_alpha   90.00
_cell.angle_beta   90.00
_cell.angle_gamma   90.00
#
_symmetry.space_group_name_H-M   'P 1'
#
loop_
_entity.id
_entity.type
_entity.pdbx_description
1 polymer ?
#
loop_
_entity_poly.entity_id
_entity_poly.type
_entity_poly.pdbx_seq_one_letter_code
_entity_poly.pdbx_strand_id
1 'polypeptide(L)'
;MVLLGAFRPTLRRMAGHNAVNLDPALVKYANMYVKRHEYFKWTPRTAWITFTYVMAIPGIALYYAWTTDGKWELRGKVRGDVISEF
;
A
#
# COMPACT_ATOMS: atom_id res chain seq x y z
N MET A 1 41.89 -34.28 -31.43
CA MET A 1 41.01 -33.31 -32.13
C MET A 1 39.57 -33.65 -31.76
N VAL A 2 39.13 -33.16 -30.59
CA VAL A 2 37.88 -33.59 -29.91
C VAL A 2 36.75 -32.65 -30.32
N LEU A 3 35.74 -33.20 -31.00
CA LEU A 3 34.54 -32.49 -31.45
C LEU A 3 33.50 -32.50 -30.31
N LEU A 4 33.66 -31.59 -29.35
CA LEU A 4 32.71 -31.40 -28.24
C LEU A 4 31.58 -30.47 -28.71
N GLY A 5 30.57 -31.05 -29.38
CA GLY A 5 29.32 -30.38 -29.69
C GLY A 5 28.51 -30.13 -28.43
N ALA A 6 28.37 -28.87 -28.02
CA ALA A 6 27.64 -28.47 -26.82
C ALA A 6 26.16 -28.84 -26.91
N PHE A 7 25.72 -29.81 -26.10
CA PHE A 7 24.31 -30.10 -25.84
C PHE A 7 23.69 -28.91 -25.07
N ARG A 8 22.89 -28.08 -25.74
CA ARG A 8 22.08 -27.03 -25.09
C ARG A 8 20.74 -27.65 -24.67
N PRO A 9 20.50 -27.96 -23.38
CA PRO A 9 19.19 -28.45 -22.95
C PRO A 9 18.16 -27.34 -23.20
N THR A 10 17.20 -27.59 -24.08
CA THR A 10 16.03 -26.73 -24.19
C THR A 10 15.14 -27.03 -22.99
N LEU A 11 14.97 -26.05 -22.10
CA LEU A 11 14.00 -26.14 -21.00
C LEU A 11 12.59 -26.13 -21.60
N ARG A 12 12.13 -27.29 -22.06
CA ARG A 12 10.79 -27.49 -22.62
C ARG A 12 9.79 -27.41 -21.48
N ARG A 13 9.30 -26.20 -21.20
CA ARG A 13 8.22 -25.97 -20.25
C ARG A 13 6.92 -26.46 -20.87
N MET A 14 6.50 -27.68 -20.54
CA MET A 14 5.18 -28.19 -20.90
C MET A 14 4.16 -27.63 -19.90
N ALA A 15 3.65 -26.43 -20.20
CA ALA A 15 2.49 -25.89 -19.49
C ALA A 15 1.22 -26.49 -20.10
N GLY A 16 0.41 -27.14 -19.26
CA GLY A 16 -0.86 -27.76 -19.64
C GLY A 16 -1.89 -26.74 -20.14
N HIS A 17 -2.88 -27.26 -20.87
CA HIS A 17 -3.96 -26.53 -21.53
C HIS A 17 -4.55 -25.41 -20.65
N ASN A 18 -4.63 -24.19 -21.19
CA ASN A 18 -5.23 -23.05 -20.49
C ASN A 18 -6.72 -23.31 -20.27
N ALA A 19 -7.12 -23.64 -19.04
CA ALA A 19 -8.51 -23.91 -18.69
C ALA A 19 -9.41 -22.66 -18.73
N VAL A 20 -8.81 -21.47 -18.81
CA VAL A 20 -9.51 -20.19 -18.79
C VAL A 20 -9.27 -19.46 -20.09
N ASN A 21 -10.35 -19.16 -20.82
CA ASN A 21 -10.29 -18.22 -21.93
C ASN A 21 -10.05 -16.82 -21.36
N LEU A 22 -8.80 -16.37 -21.44
CA LEU A 22 -8.43 -15.02 -21.04
C LEU A 22 -8.95 -14.02 -22.07
N ASP A 23 -9.96 -13.23 -21.70
CA ASP A 23 -10.38 -12.09 -22.51
C ASP A 23 -9.25 -11.04 -22.54
N PRO A 24 -8.77 -10.62 -23.72
CA PRO A 24 -7.75 -9.58 -23.83
C PRO A 24 -8.14 -8.27 -23.12
N ALA A 25 -9.44 -7.92 -23.04
CA ALA A 25 -9.87 -6.70 -22.34
C ALA A 25 -9.68 -6.82 -20.82
N LEU A 26 -10.05 -7.94 -20.22
CA LEU A 26 -9.85 -8.19 -18.79
C LEU A 26 -8.36 -8.27 -18.42
N VAL A 27 -7.55 -8.92 -19.24
CA VAL A 27 -6.09 -8.98 -19.05
C VAL A 27 -5.48 -7.57 -19.10
N LYS A 28 -5.91 -6.73 -20.06
CA LYS A 28 -5.46 -5.34 -20.16
C LYS A 28 -5.89 -4.53 -18.93
N TYR A 29 -7.14 -4.67 -18.49
CA TYR A 29 -7.64 -4.00 -17.29
C TYR A 29 -6.81 -4.35 -16.05
N ALA A 30 -6.57 -5.64 -15.80
CA ALA A 30 -5.74 -6.07 -14.68
C ALA A 30 -4.32 -5.46 -14.75
N ASN A 31 -3.72 -5.47 -15.94
CA ASN A 31 -2.40 -4.88 -16.15
C ASN A 31 -2.36 -3.36 -15.90
N MET A 32 -3.45 -2.63 -16.16
CA MET A 32 -3.50 -1.18 -15.86
C MET A 32 -3.35 -0.88 -14.36
N TYR A 33 -3.90 -1.72 -13.47
CA TYR A 33 -3.74 -1.53 -12.02
C TYR A 33 -2.31 -1.80 -11.58
N VAL A 34 -1.73 -2.90 -12.04
CA VAL A 34 -0.35 -3.29 -11.70
C VAL A 34 0.65 -2.23 -12.18
N LYS A 35 0.44 -1.71 -13.39
CA LYS A 35 1.35 -0.74 -14.04
C LYS A 35 1.05 0.72 -13.72
N ARG A 36 0.08 1.00 -12.84
CA ARG A 36 -0.33 2.36 -12.48
C ARG A 36 0.81 3.21 -11.92
N HIS A 37 1.77 2.60 -11.23
CA HIS A 37 2.93 3.29 -10.66
C HIS A 37 3.89 3.82 -11.73
N GLU A 38 4.01 3.14 -12.88
CA GLU A 38 4.86 3.56 -13.99
C GLU A 38 4.33 4.83 -14.67
N TYR A 39 3.00 5.00 -14.71
CA TYR A 39 2.33 6.14 -15.35
C TYR A 39 1.90 7.25 -14.38
N PHE A 40 2.36 7.18 -13.12
CA PHE A 40 2.02 8.17 -12.11
C PHE A 40 2.61 9.55 -12.44
N LYS A 41 1.84 10.61 -12.18
CA LYS A 41 2.25 12.00 -12.39
C LYS A 41 1.91 12.83 -11.16
N TRP A 42 2.85 13.69 -10.75
CA TRP A 42 2.61 14.69 -9.72
C TRP A 42 1.81 15.85 -10.29
N THR A 43 0.48 15.75 -10.16
CA THR A 43 -0.44 16.86 -10.40
C THR A 43 -0.72 17.58 -9.08
N PRO A 44 -1.17 18.86 -9.10
CA PRO A 44 -1.53 19.56 -7.87
C PRO A 44 -2.56 18.78 -7.03
N ARG A 45 -3.56 18.16 -7.67
CA ARG A 45 -4.55 17.32 -7.00
C ARG A 45 -3.91 16.13 -6.29
N THR A 46 -3.08 15.35 -6.98
CA THR A 46 -2.47 14.14 -6.39
C THR A 46 -1.46 14.52 -5.31
N ALA A 47 -0.73 15.61 -5.47
CA ALA A 47 0.19 16.12 -4.46
C ALA A 47 -0.54 16.48 -3.15
N TRP A 48 -1.65 17.22 -3.25
CA TRP A 48 -2.47 17.56 -2.09
C TRP A 48 -3.03 16.32 -1.39
N ILE A 49 -3.56 15.35 -2.16
CA ILE A 49 -4.08 14.10 -1.59
C ILE A 49 -2.96 13.35 -0.84
N THR A 50 -1.80 13.16 -1.47
CA THR A 50 -0.68 12.47 -0.81
C THR A 50 -0.24 13.20 0.45
N PHE A 51 -0.12 14.52 0.41
CA PHE A 51 0.24 15.33 1.59
C PHE A 51 -0.78 15.17 2.72
N THR A 52 -2.07 15.26 2.43
CA THR A 52 -3.12 15.14 3.46
C THR A 52 -3.08 13.79 4.15
N TYR A 53 -3.00 12.69 3.40
CA TYR A 53 -3.09 11.35 3.99
C TYR A 53 -1.78 10.84 4.57
N VAL A 54 -0.62 11.25 4.03
CA VAL A 54 0.68 10.79 4.52
C VAL A 54 1.20 11.68 5.65
N MET A 55 0.95 13.00 5.61
CA MET A 55 1.51 13.95 6.56
C MET A 55 0.46 14.55 7.47
N ALA A 56 -0.60 15.16 6.91
CA ALA A 56 -1.53 15.96 7.71
C ALA A 56 -2.33 15.09 8.70
N ILE A 57 -2.96 14.00 8.25
CA ILE A 57 -3.76 13.14 9.13
C ILE A 57 -2.90 12.48 10.21
N PRO A 58 -1.78 11.80 9.89
CA PRO A 58 -0.93 11.20 10.93
C PRO A 58 -0.32 12.26 11.84
N GLY A 59 0.10 13.42 11.31
CA GLY A 59 0.68 14.50 12.10
C GLY A 59 -0.31 15.11 13.10
N ILE A 60 -1.56 15.34 12.69
CA ILE A 60 -2.63 15.82 13.58
C ILE A 60 -2.92 14.76 14.64
N ALA A 61 -3.08 13.49 14.25
CA ALA A 61 -3.34 12.40 15.19
C ALA A 61 -2.21 12.25 16.21
N LEU A 62 -0.96 12.31 15.78
CA LEU A 62 0.23 12.26 16.63
C LEU A 62 0.27 13.44 17.61
N TYR A 63 0.00 14.65 17.13
CA TYR A 63 -0.05 15.84 17.96
C TYR A 63 -1.12 15.73 19.06
N TYR A 64 -2.33 15.29 18.70
CA TYR A 64 -3.37 15.06 19.69
C TYR A 64 -3.01 13.93 20.64
N ALA A 65 -2.45 12.82 20.15
CA ALA A 65 -2.00 11.73 21.01
C ALA A 65 -0.99 12.24 22.05
N TRP A 66 0.08 12.92 21.61
CA TRP A 66 1.09 13.46 22.53
C TRP A 66 0.57 14.52 23.49
N THR A 67 -0.37 15.36 23.06
CA THR A 67 -0.90 16.40 23.92
C THR A 67 -1.99 15.88 24.84
N THR A 68 -2.68 14.78 24.53
CA THR A 68 -3.77 14.23 25.36
C THR A 68 -3.33 13.06 26.22
N ASP A 69 -2.13 12.54 25.99
CA ASP A 69 -1.56 11.45 26.77
C ASP A 69 -1.45 11.85 28.25
N GLY A 70 -1.97 10.99 29.13
CA GLY A 70 -2.03 11.23 30.58
C GLY A 70 -2.91 12.40 31.03
N LYS A 71 -3.57 13.15 30.13
CA LYS A 71 -4.41 14.28 30.57
C LYS A 71 -5.71 13.87 31.24
N TRP A 72 -6.27 12.74 30.83
CA TRP A 72 -7.63 12.35 31.21
C TRP A 72 -7.61 11.09 32.07
N GLU A 73 -7.90 11.24 33.35
CA GLU A 73 -8.14 10.11 34.25
C GLU A 73 -9.64 10.08 34.62
N LEU A 74 -10.34 9.04 34.20
CA LEU A 74 -11.78 8.87 34.45
C LEU A 74 -12.05 7.87 35.57
N ARG A 75 -11.00 7.32 36.18
CA ARG A 75 -11.12 6.23 37.15
C ARG A 75 -11.66 6.76 38.47
N GLY A 76 -12.86 6.31 38.85
CA GLY A 76 -13.45 6.59 40.17
C GLY A 76 -13.94 8.02 40.39
N LYS A 77 -13.98 8.88 39.36
CA LYS A 77 -14.42 10.28 39.50
C LYS A 77 -15.95 10.41 39.64
N VAL A 78 -16.40 11.29 40.51
CA VAL A 78 -17.82 11.55 40.82
C VAL A 78 -18.26 12.89 40.21
N ARG A 79 -19.56 13.16 40.20
CA ARG A 79 -20.14 14.39 39.64
C ARG A 79 -19.58 15.62 40.36
N GLY A 80 -18.84 16.46 39.61
CA GLY A 80 -18.21 17.67 40.12
C GLY A 80 -16.69 17.59 40.24
N ASP A 81 -16.09 16.40 40.11
CA ASP A 81 -14.64 16.23 40.18
C ASP A 81 -13.94 16.65 38.87
N VAL A 82 -12.77 17.28 39.01
CA VAL A 82 -11.92 17.67 37.88
C VAL A 82 -11.35 16.44 37.19
N ILE A 83 -11.60 16.34 35.88
CA ILE A 83 -11.21 15.17 35.06
C ILE A 83 -9.76 15.26 34.59
N SER A 84 -9.24 16.48 34.39
CA SER A 84 -7.85 16.71 33.96
C SER A 84 -6.85 16.62 35.11
N GLU A 85 -5.69 16.02 34.86
CA GLU A 85 -4.57 15.98 35.83
C GLU A 85 -3.67 17.23 35.79
N PHE A 86 -3.66 17.98 34.67
CA PHE A 86 -2.80 19.15 34.42
C PHE A 86 -3.58 20.33 33.83
#